data_AF-A0A0G4ELY4-F1
#
_entry.id   AF-A0A0G4ELY4-F1
#
_cell.length_a   1.000
_cell.length_b   1.000
_cell.length_c   1.000
_cell.angle_alpha   90.00
_cell.angle_beta   90.00
_cell.angle_gamma   90.00
#
_symmetry.space_group_name_H-M   'P 1'
#
loop_
_entity.id
_entity.type
_entity.pdbx_description
1 polymer ?
#
loop_
_entity_poly.entity_id
_entity_poly.type
_entity_poly.pdbx_seq_one_letter_code
_entity_poly.pdbx_strand_id
1 'polypeptide(L)'
;MVGRHVNFGGSYGRFELFDQPGGGVRALHDEPGFELDINPPLPPAHPYHTHTITDSPPVRSRIRHQGGGWAAGGQESTDASASAFIMRIILMNAEAIWGRTPWVRVDRHAHGGVLDGLLNQSPHQPPNGCTAVMAGRLDEVDPAVEIRQLLLTPFDSPFVALLVLLTRANINTVGVDVITTEPPVGDASAAFKDRRPATAPLVGGPLVDAIANMVVGEAM
;
A
#
# COMPACT_ATOMS: atom_id res chain seq x y z
N MET A 1 -23.75 -17.86 8.84
CA MET A 1 -22.34 -17.53 8.66
C MET A 1 -21.95 -16.60 9.80
N VAL A 2 -20.94 -16.94 10.62
CA VAL A 2 -20.47 -16.07 11.71
C VAL A 2 -19.19 -15.42 11.21
N GLY A 3 -19.23 -14.12 10.94
CA GLY A 3 -18.07 -13.39 10.45
C GLY A 3 -17.14 -12.96 11.58
N ARG A 4 -15.82 -13.10 11.38
CA ARG A 4 -14.82 -12.40 12.20
C ARG A 4 -14.70 -10.99 11.66
N HIS A 5 -14.63 -9.98 12.51
CA HIS A 5 -14.54 -8.61 12.04
C HIS A 5 -13.47 -7.82 12.79
N VAL A 6 -12.92 -6.84 12.08
CA VAL A 6 -12.05 -5.81 12.64
C VAL A 6 -12.76 -4.47 12.44
N ASN A 7 -12.99 -3.75 13.53
CA ASN A 7 -13.54 -2.40 13.49
C ASN A 7 -12.39 -1.41 13.53
N PHE A 8 -12.30 -0.52 12.54
CA PHE A 8 -11.19 0.43 12.43
C PHE A 8 -11.51 1.81 13.04
N GLY A 9 -12.75 2.02 13.50
CA GLY A 9 -13.16 3.28 14.13
C GLY A 9 -13.23 4.47 13.16
N GLY A 10 -13.89 5.54 13.61
CA GLY A 10 -14.02 6.79 12.85
C GLY A 10 -14.63 6.58 11.45
N SER A 11 -14.02 7.19 10.43
CA SER A 11 -14.43 7.09 9.03
C SER A 11 -13.86 5.88 8.28
N TYR A 12 -13.03 5.05 8.91
CA TYR A 12 -12.33 3.94 8.23
C TYR A 12 -13.18 2.65 8.13
N GLY A 13 -14.29 2.58 8.88
CA GLY A 13 -15.30 1.53 8.73
C GLY A 13 -14.98 0.21 9.43
N ARG A 14 -15.58 -0.88 8.95
CA ARG A 14 -15.48 -2.25 9.48
C ARG A 14 -15.08 -3.19 8.36
N PHE A 15 -14.15 -4.10 8.63
CA PHE A 15 -13.79 -5.21 7.74
C PHE A 15 -14.29 -6.51 8.34
N GLU A 16 -14.99 -7.29 7.53
CA GLU A 16 -15.61 -8.54 7.95
C GLU A 16 -15.08 -9.67 7.06
N LEU A 17 -14.71 -10.77 7.69
CA LEU A 17 -14.30 -12.03 7.08
C LEU A 17 -15.33 -13.09 7.38
N PHE A 18 -15.71 -13.84 6.36
CA PHE A 18 -16.70 -14.88 6.48
C PHE A 18 -16.16 -16.23 6.01
N ASP A 19 -16.23 -17.23 6.88
CA ASP A 19 -15.77 -18.59 6.59
C ASP A 19 -16.75 -19.33 5.67
N GLN A 20 -16.23 -20.02 4.64
CA GLN A 20 -17.02 -20.87 3.75
C GLN A 20 -16.81 -22.36 4.00
N PRO A 21 -17.86 -23.19 3.80
CA PRO A 21 -17.68 -24.63 3.62
C PRO A 21 -16.74 -24.90 2.42
N GLY A 22 -15.60 -25.54 2.65
CA GLY A 22 -14.59 -25.81 1.61
C GLY A 22 -13.29 -25.01 1.73
N GLY A 23 -13.14 -24.14 2.75
CA GLY A 23 -11.86 -23.54 3.12
C GLY A 23 -11.56 -22.16 2.53
N GLY A 24 -12.44 -21.59 1.71
CA GLY A 24 -12.35 -20.20 1.25
C GLY A 24 -12.88 -19.20 2.27
N VAL A 25 -12.53 -17.92 2.11
CA VAL A 25 -13.10 -16.82 2.90
C VAL A 25 -13.59 -15.70 1.99
N ARG A 26 -14.64 -14.99 2.42
CA ARG A 26 -15.13 -13.76 1.77
C ARG A 26 -14.87 -12.53 2.63
N ALA A 27 -14.55 -11.41 1.99
CA ALA A 27 -14.26 -10.14 2.66
C ALA A 27 -15.19 -9.01 2.20
N LEU A 28 -15.52 -8.08 3.11
CA LEU A 28 -16.39 -6.90 2.91
C LEU A 28 -17.87 -7.22 2.66
N HIS A 29 -18.15 -8.14 1.74
CA HIS A 29 -19.48 -8.63 1.41
C HIS A 29 -19.45 -10.16 1.31
N ASP A 30 -20.45 -10.84 1.88
CA ASP A 30 -20.64 -12.28 1.67
C ASP A 30 -21.36 -12.54 0.33
N GLU A 31 -20.71 -12.16 -0.76
CA GLU A 31 -21.27 -12.27 -2.11
C GLU A 31 -20.26 -12.85 -3.12
N PRO A 32 -20.72 -13.45 -4.23
CA PRO A 32 -19.84 -13.90 -5.30
C PRO A 32 -18.95 -12.78 -5.85
N GLY A 33 -17.67 -13.07 -6.07
CA GLY A 33 -16.66 -12.14 -6.57
C GLY A 33 -15.83 -11.42 -5.48
N PHE A 34 -16.20 -11.59 -4.20
CA PHE A 34 -15.46 -11.10 -3.04
C PHE A 34 -14.69 -12.22 -2.31
N GLU A 35 -14.49 -13.36 -2.97
CA GLU A 35 -13.66 -14.45 -2.47
C GLU A 35 -12.18 -14.03 -2.37
N LEU A 36 -11.53 -14.49 -1.31
CA LEU A 36 -10.08 -14.43 -1.16
C LEU A 36 -9.51 -15.84 -1.32
N ASP A 37 -8.43 -15.95 -2.09
CA ASP A 37 -7.58 -17.14 -2.09
C ASP A 37 -6.45 -16.91 -1.09
N ILE A 38 -6.50 -17.65 0.02
CA ILE A 38 -5.55 -17.55 1.14
C ILE A 38 -4.45 -18.57 0.93
N ASN A 39 -3.20 -18.10 0.94
CA ASN A 39 -2.03 -18.90 0.57
C ASN A 39 -2.17 -19.52 -0.85
N PRO A 40 -2.44 -18.69 -1.88
CA PRO A 40 -2.62 -19.17 -3.24
C PRO A 40 -1.33 -19.84 -3.75
N PRO A 41 -1.41 -20.80 -4.68
CA PRO A 41 -0.22 -21.28 -5.36
C PRO A 41 0.43 -20.12 -6.14
N LEU A 42 1.70 -19.84 -5.83
CA LEU A 42 2.49 -18.79 -6.47
C LEU A 42 3.44 -19.40 -7.51
N PRO A 43 3.67 -18.76 -8.68
CA PRO A 43 4.67 -19.19 -9.65
C PRO A 43 6.07 -19.36 -9.03
N PRO A 44 6.93 -20.27 -9.51
CA PRO A 44 8.22 -20.57 -8.85
C PRO A 44 9.14 -19.35 -8.63
N ALA A 45 9.11 -18.37 -9.54
CA ALA A 45 9.93 -17.16 -9.46
C ALA A 45 9.21 -15.98 -8.77
N HIS A 46 8.11 -16.24 -8.05
CA HIS A 46 7.34 -15.19 -7.41
C HIS A 46 8.11 -14.56 -6.24
N PRO A 47 8.21 -13.21 -6.14
CA PRO A 47 9.05 -12.54 -5.13
C PRO A 47 8.62 -12.78 -3.69
N TYR A 48 7.37 -13.18 -3.45
CA TYR A 48 6.89 -13.45 -2.09
C TYR A 48 7.30 -14.81 -1.52
N HIS A 49 7.79 -15.75 -2.34
CA HIS A 49 8.22 -17.06 -1.84
C HIS A 49 9.26 -16.95 -0.73
N THR A 50 10.18 -16.00 -0.83
CA THR A 50 11.24 -15.77 0.16
C THR A 50 10.76 -15.08 1.43
N HIS A 51 9.51 -14.63 1.47
CA HIS A 51 8.98 -13.82 2.55
C HIS A 51 7.71 -14.37 3.19
N THR A 52 7.16 -15.49 2.70
CA THR A 52 5.96 -16.11 3.26
C THR A 52 6.14 -16.50 4.72
N ILE A 53 5.18 -16.10 5.57
CA ILE A 53 5.06 -16.52 6.97
C ILE A 53 3.76 -17.30 7.13
N THR A 54 3.80 -18.45 7.81
CA THR A 54 2.64 -19.36 7.97
C THR A 54 1.41 -18.67 8.54
N ASP A 55 1.58 -17.79 9.53
CA ASP A 55 0.46 -17.14 10.23
C ASP A 55 -0.09 -15.90 9.48
N SER A 56 0.59 -15.44 8.43
CA SER A 56 0.15 -14.33 7.59
C SER A 56 0.54 -14.59 6.14
N PRO A 57 -0.07 -15.60 5.50
CA PRO A 57 0.29 -16.04 4.16
C PRO A 57 -0.17 -15.01 3.11
N PRO A 58 0.38 -15.07 1.88
CA PRO A 58 -0.09 -14.26 0.76
C PRO A 58 -1.59 -14.40 0.52
N VAL A 59 -2.21 -13.34 0.01
CA VAL A 59 -3.65 -13.31 -0.30
C VAL A 59 -3.84 -12.82 -1.72
N ARG A 60 -4.59 -13.58 -2.50
CA ARG A 60 -5.00 -13.18 -3.85
C ARG A 60 -6.46 -12.75 -3.84
N SER A 61 -6.74 -11.60 -4.47
CA SER A 61 -8.08 -11.01 -4.51
C SER A 61 -8.33 -10.24 -5.81
N ARG A 62 -9.61 -10.12 -6.17
CA ARG A 62 -10.11 -9.25 -7.26
C ARG A 62 -10.91 -8.05 -6.74
N ILE A 63 -10.80 -7.80 -5.44
CA ILE A 63 -11.52 -6.74 -4.73
C ILE A 63 -10.74 -5.43 -4.91
N ARG A 64 -11.43 -4.43 -5.45
CA ARG A 64 -10.89 -3.07 -5.59
C ARG A 64 -11.90 -2.02 -5.19
N HIS A 65 -11.40 -0.86 -4.78
CA HIS A 65 -12.24 0.32 -4.60
C HIS A 65 -12.45 0.99 -5.96
N GLN A 66 -13.70 1.13 -6.41
CA GLN A 66 -14.08 1.75 -7.68
C GLN A 66 -15.40 2.52 -7.53
N GLY A 67 -15.46 3.74 -8.06
CA GLY A 67 -16.72 4.50 -8.13
C GLY A 67 -17.30 4.88 -6.76
N GLY A 68 -16.45 5.00 -5.73
CA GLY A 68 -16.87 5.34 -4.37
C GLY A 68 -17.35 4.16 -3.52
N GLY A 69 -17.10 2.92 -3.97
CA GLY A 69 -17.38 1.73 -3.19
C GLY A 69 -16.50 0.54 -3.58
N TRP A 70 -16.69 -0.58 -2.88
CA TRP A 70 -15.99 -1.82 -3.18
C TRP A 70 -16.65 -2.57 -4.34
N ALA A 71 -15.84 -3.02 -5.29
CA ALA A 71 -16.29 -3.77 -6.45
C ALA A 71 -15.51 -5.08 -6.58
N ALA A 72 -16.24 -6.14 -6.91
CA ALA A 72 -15.69 -7.41 -7.37
C ALA A 72 -15.32 -7.35 -8.86
N GLY A 73 -14.40 -8.22 -9.28
CA GLY A 73 -14.01 -8.35 -10.70
C GLY A 73 -13.02 -7.30 -11.19
N GLY A 74 -12.25 -6.69 -10.28
CA GLY A 74 -11.05 -5.95 -10.64
C GLY A 74 -9.95 -6.86 -11.21
N GLN A 75 -8.84 -6.24 -11.62
CA GLN A 75 -7.61 -6.99 -11.92
C GLN A 75 -7.20 -7.82 -10.71
N GLU A 76 -6.74 -9.04 -10.97
CA GLU A 76 -6.24 -9.92 -9.92
C GLU A 76 -4.96 -9.33 -9.32
N SER A 77 -4.96 -9.24 -8.00
CA SER A 77 -3.85 -8.74 -7.20
C SER A 77 -3.46 -9.77 -6.15
N THR A 78 -2.16 -9.91 -5.94
CA THR A 78 -1.57 -10.72 -4.88
C THR A 78 -0.93 -9.79 -3.85
N ASP A 79 -1.50 -9.74 -2.66
CA ASP A 79 -0.89 -9.09 -1.49
C ASP A 79 0.10 -10.07 -0.83
N ALA A 80 1.23 -9.55 -0.35
CA ALA A 80 2.30 -10.37 0.21
C ALA A 80 1.90 -11.10 1.49
N SER A 81 0.86 -10.63 2.17
CA SER A 81 0.34 -11.22 3.40
C SER A 81 -1.12 -10.85 3.63
N ALA A 82 -1.81 -11.63 4.46
CA ALA A 82 -3.16 -11.33 4.91
C ALA A 82 -3.23 -9.96 5.62
N SER A 83 -2.21 -9.63 6.42
CA SER A 83 -2.10 -8.31 7.03
C SER A 83 -1.97 -7.20 5.99
N ALA A 84 -1.16 -7.38 4.94
CA ALA A 84 -1.02 -6.40 3.86
C ALA A 84 -2.35 -6.17 3.11
N PHE A 85 -3.09 -7.25 2.83
CA PHE A 85 -4.43 -7.17 2.23
C PHE A 85 -5.38 -6.34 3.10
N ILE A 86 -5.51 -6.68 4.39
CA ILE A 86 -6.40 -5.96 5.33
C ILE A 86 -6.03 -4.47 5.40
N MET A 87 -4.74 -4.17 5.54
CA MET A 87 -4.23 -2.80 5.61
C MET A 87 -4.54 -2.01 4.33
N ARG A 88 -4.34 -2.62 3.15
CA ARG A 88 -4.68 -2.00 1.86
C ARG A 88 -6.16 -1.66 1.78
N ILE A 89 -7.03 -2.56 2.23
CA ILE A 89 -8.48 -2.35 2.24
C ILE A 89 -8.86 -1.15 3.14
N ILE A 90 -8.29 -1.05 4.35
CA ILE A 90 -8.52 0.09 5.26
C ILE A 90 -8.14 1.42 4.58
N LEU A 91 -6.97 1.43 3.96
CA LEU A 91 -6.35 2.63 3.41
C LEU A 91 -7.06 3.12 2.15
N MET A 92 -7.45 2.23 1.24
CA MET A 92 -8.16 2.59 0.01
C MET A 92 -9.56 3.19 0.26
N ASN A 93 -10.19 2.85 1.38
CA ASN A 93 -11.48 3.45 1.76
C ASN A 93 -11.36 4.97 2.06
N ALA A 94 -10.17 5.43 2.45
CA ALA A 94 -9.94 6.82 2.84
C ALA A 94 -9.41 7.72 1.70
N GLU A 95 -9.10 7.15 0.53
CA GLU A 95 -8.41 7.85 -0.58
C GLU A 95 -9.07 9.15 -1.05
N ALA A 96 -10.40 9.26 -0.96
CA ALA A 96 -11.13 10.45 -1.43
C ALA A 96 -10.78 11.75 -0.67
N ILE A 97 -10.11 11.66 0.48
CA ILE A 97 -9.83 12.79 1.38
C ILE A 97 -8.32 13.09 1.43
N TRP A 98 -7.50 12.40 0.65
CA TRP A 98 -6.06 12.42 0.81
C TRP A 98 -5.38 13.52 -0.01
N GLY A 99 -4.44 14.24 0.65
CA GLY A 99 -3.46 15.07 -0.04
C GLY A 99 -2.35 14.18 -0.62
N ARG A 100 -1.90 14.46 -1.84
CA ARG A 100 -0.93 13.62 -2.56
C ARG A 100 0.09 14.46 -3.32
N THR A 101 1.34 14.02 -3.38
CA THR A 101 2.36 14.59 -4.27
C THR A 101 2.20 14.06 -5.69
N PRO A 102 2.66 14.79 -6.73
CA PRO A 102 2.87 14.19 -8.04
C PRO A 102 3.81 12.96 -7.95
N TRP A 103 3.67 12.05 -8.91
CA TRP A 103 4.60 10.92 -9.04
C TRP A 103 5.96 11.42 -9.51
N VAL A 104 7.00 11.15 -8.72
CA VAL A 104 8.39 11.33 -9.12
C VAL A 104 8.92 10.01 -9.66
N ARG A 105 9.63 10.05 -10.78
CA ARG A 105 10.28 8.87 -11.36
C ARG A 105 11.77 8.89 -11.02
N VAL A 106 12.23 7.87 -10.31
CA VAL A 106 13.62 7.77 -9.86
C VAL A 106 14.21 6.45 -10.35
N ASP A 107 15.48 6.46 -10.71
CA ASP A 107 16.20 5.22 -11.01
C ASP A 107 16.38 4.39 -9.72
N ARG A 108 16.04 3.10 -9.81
CA ARG A 108 16.02 2.10 -8.73
C ARG A 108 17.37 1.97 -8.04
N HIS A 109 18.46 2.16 -8.79
CA HIS A 109 19.84 1.99 -8.31
C HIS A 109 20.52 3.32 -8.00
N ALA A 110 19.86 4.46 -8.25
CA ALA A 110 20.39 5.76 -7.88
C ALA A 110 20.50 5.94 -6.35
N HIS A 111 21.31 6.92 -5.95
CA HIS A 111 21.47 7.34 -4.56
C HIS A 111 21.78 6.21 -3.58
N GLY A 112 22.66 5.28 -3.99
CA GLY A 112 23.09 4.15 -3.16
C GLY A 112 22.13 2.97 -3.15
N GLY A 113 21.15 2.92 -4.06
CA GLY A 113 20.22 1.80 -4.18
C GLY A 113 19.18 1.73 -3.08
N VAL A 114 18.86 2.86 -2.43
CA VAL A 114 17.87 2.91 -1.34
C VAL A 114 16.51 2.38 -1.79
N LEU A 115 16.06 2.73 -3.00
CA LEU A 115 14.79 2.26 -3.55
C LEU A 115 14.82 0.75 -3.86
N ASP A 116 15.95 0.25 -4.38
CA ASP A 116 16.14 -1.19 -4.57
C ASP A 116 16.04 -1.96 -3.25
N GLY A 117 16.72 -1.47 -2.20
CA GLY A 117 16.65 -2.04 -0.86
C GLY A 117 15.23 -2.03 -0.31
N LEU A 118 14.52 -0.90 -0.43
CA LEU A 118 13.13 -0.78 0.01
C LEU A 118 12.19 -1.71 -0.75
N LEU A 119 12.40 -1.98 -2.04
CA LEU A 119 11.55 -2.90 -2.82
C LEU A 119 11.82 -4.37 -2.48
N ASN A 120 13.08 -4.72 -2.21
CA ASN A 120 13.51 -6.10 -1.95
C ASN A 120 13.48 -6.53 -0.47
N GLN A 121 13.30 -5.59 0.47
CA GLN A 121 13.21 -5.90 1.89
C GLN A 121 11.97 -6.76 2.20
N SER A 122 12.00 -7.57 3.26
CA SER A 122 10.81 -8.32 3.67
C SER A 122 9.60 -7.40 3.96
N PRO A 123 8.40 -7.69 3.41
CA PRO A 123 7.17 -6.96 3.72
C PRO A 123 6.64 -7.22 5.14
N HIS A 124 7.36 -8.00 5.95
CA HIS A 124 7.04 -8.24 7.36
C HIS A 124 7.96 -7.48 8.32
N GLN A 125 8.91 -6.70 7.77
CA GLN A 125 9.87 -5.92 8.56
C GLN A 125 9.87 -4.49 8.02
N PRO A 126 9.12 -3.57 8.66
CA PRO A 126 9.11 -2.18 8.26
C PRO A 126 10.53 -1.58 8.28
N PRO A 127 10.91 -0.80 7.27
CA PRO A 127 12.16 -0.05 7.30
C PRO A 127 12.14 1.04 8.39
N ASN A 128 13.31 1.56 8.73
CA ASN A 128 13.44 2.63 9.73
C ASN A 128 12.56 3.84 9.38
N GLY A 129 11.87 4.38 10.39
CA GLY A 129 10.94 5.49 10.23
C GLY A 129 9.54 5.08 9.74
N CYS A 130 9.30 3.79 9.47
CA CYS A 130 8.00 3.28 9.07
C CYS A 130 7.37 2.43 10.18
N THR A 131 6.06 2.55 10.35
CA THR A 131 5.28 1.74 11.29
C THR A 131 4.89 0.40 10.67
N ALA A 132 4.61 0.37 9.37
CA ALA A 132 4.21 -0.83 8.63
C ALA A 132 4.67 -0.74 7.17
N VAL A 133 4.69 -1.89 6.50
CA VAL A 133 4.87 -2.00 5.05
C VAL A 133 3.81 -2.94 4.49
N MET A 134 3.18 -2.53 3.39
CA MET A 134 2.34 -3.41 2.58
C MET A 134 2.99 -3.58 1.22
N ALA A 135 2.99 -4.81 0.71
CA ALA A 135 3.44 -5.12 -0.62
C ALA A 135 2.33 -5.85 -1.38
N GLY A 136 2.08 -5.41 -2.60
CA GLY A 136 1.09 -5.96 -3.51
C GLY A 136 1.65 -6.07 -4.92
N ARG A 137 1.10 -7.00 -5.70
CA ARG A 137 1.49 -7.25 -7.08
C ARG A 137 0.26 -7.42 -7.95
N LEU A 138 0.28 -6.82 -9.13
CA LEU A 138 -0.73 -7.03 -10.17
C LEU A 138 -0.16 -7.98 -11.21
N ASP A 139 -0.54 -9.25 -11.11
CA ASP A 139 -0.01 -10.35 -11.93
C ASP A 139 -0.62 -10.42 -13.34
N GLU A 140 -1.82 -9.85 -13.54
CA GLU A 140 -2.52 -9.84 -14.85
C GLU A 140 -2.02 -8.75 -15.82
N VAL A 141 -1.07 -7.91 -15.40
CA VAL A 141 -0.48 -6.86 -16.25
C VAL A 141 0.87 -7.34 -16.78
N ASP A 142 1.20 -7.02 -18.04
CA ASP A 142 2.51 -7.31 -18.62
C ASP A 142 3.25 -6.00 -19.01
N PRO A 143 4.42 -5.71 -18.41
CA PRO A 143 5.02 -6.40 -17.26
C PRO A 143 4.21 -6.20 -15.97
N ALA A 144 4.28 -7.20 -15.09
CA ALA A 144 3.59 -7.16 -13.79
C ALA A 144 4.01 -5.92 -13.00
N VAL A 145 3.04 -5.33 -12.30
CA VAL A 145 3.25 -4.12 -11.49
C VAL A 145 3.45 -4.54 -10.04
N GLU A 146 4.50 -4.03 -9.42
CA GLU A 146 4.75 -4.18 -7.98
C GLU A 146 4.48 -2.85 -7.28
N ILE A 147 3.73 -2.93 -6.19
CA ILE A 147 3.36 -1.78 -5.38
C ILE A 147 3.86 -2.06 -3.97
N ARG A 148 4.57 -1.10 -3.39
CA ARG A 148 4.95 -1.12 -1.99
C ARG A 148 4.53 0.18 -1.33
N GLN A 149 3.86 0.07 -0.21
CA GLN A 149 3.35 1.20 0.56
C GLN A 149 4.01 1.14 1.94
N LEU A 150 4.73 2.20 2.31
CA LEU A 150 5.37 2.34 3.60
C LEU A 150 4.56 3.32 4.44
N LEU A 151 4.00 2.82 5.55
CA LEU A 151 3.21 3.62 6.46
C LEU A 151 4.16 4.41 7.38
N LEU A 152 4.15 5.74 7.26
CA LEU A 152 5.06 6.64 7.99
C LEU A 152 4.52 7.00 9.38
N THR A 153 3.19 7.01 9.55
CA THR A 153 2.54 7.26 10.84
C THR A 153 1.64 6.10 11.26
N PRO A 154 1.58 5.74 12.55
CA PRO A 154 0.62 4.75 13.02
C PRO A 154 -0.81 5.27 12.88
N PHE A 155 -1.80 4.37 12.79
CA PHE A 155 -3.21 4.74 12.59
C PHE A 155 -3.85 5.52 13.75
N ASP A 156 -3.26 5.47 14.94
CA ASP A 156 -3.68 6.25 16.10
C ASP A 156 -3.09 7.67 16.11
N SER A 157 -2.29 8.03 15.08
CA SER A 157 -1.84 9.40 14.88
C SER A 157 -2.99 10.32 14.44
N PRO A 158 -2.87 11.64 14.69
CA PRO A 158 -3.86 12.63 14.22
C PRO A 158 -4.06 12.65 12.70
N PHE A 159 -3.10 12.12 11.95
CA PHE A 159 -3.16 11.93 10.52
C PHE A 159 -2.38 10.67 10.09
N VAL A 160 -2.73 10.15 8.92
CA VAL A 160 -2.08 9.00 8.29
C VAL A 160 -1.21 9.53 7.16
N ALA A 161 0.06 9.12 7.10
CA ALA A 161 0.98 9.41 6.01
C ALA A 161 1.63 8.14 5.47
N LEU A 162 1.72 8.05 4.15
CA LEU A 162 2.28 6.90 3.44
C LEU A 162 3.23 7.35 2.34
N LEU A 163 4.28 6.56 2.11
CA LEU A 163 5.13 6.62 0.93
C LEU A 163 4.77 5.44 0.02
N VAL A 164 4.40 5.72 -1.24
CA VAL A 164 4.10 4.67 -2.23
C VAL A 164 5.24 4.56 -3.22
N LEU A 165 5.67 3.32 -3.42
CA LEU A 165 6.63 2.91 -4.44
C LEU A 165 5.89 2.06 -5.46
N LEU A 166 6.02 2.40 -6.73
CA LEU A 166 5.45 1.64 -7.84
C LEU A 166 6.54 1.33 -8.85
N THR A 167 6.69 0.06 -9.18
CA THR A 167 7.61 -0.38 -10.23
C THR A 167 6.93 -1.41 -11.12
N ARG A 168 7.54 -1.70 -12.27
CA ARG A 168 7.12 -2.83 -13.09
C ARG A 168 8.28 -3.83 -13.20
N ALA A 169 7.95 -5.08 -13.46
CA ALA A 169 8.97 -6.07 -13.77
C ALA A 169 9.82 -5.58 -14.95
N ASN A 170 11.13 -5.80 -14.88
CA ASN A 170 12.12 -5.50 -15.92
C ASN A 170 12.34 -4.00 -16.25
N ILE A 171 11.86 -3.07 -15.42
CA ILE A 171 12.24 -1.64 -15.53
C ILE A 171 13.02 -1.19 -14.29
N ASN A 172 13.98 -0.30 -14.51
CA ASN A 172 14.77 0.31 -13.44
C ASN A 172 14.14 1.59 -12.90
N THR A 173 12.98 2.01 -13.38
CA THR A 173 12.31 3.21 -12.89
C THR A 173 11.31 2.88 -11.80
N VAL A 174 11.42 3.57 -10.66
CA VAL A 174 10.47 3.51 -9.55
C VAL A 174 9.69 4.83 -9.52
N GLY A 175 8.37 4.73 -9.60
CA GLY A 175 7.48 5.82 -9.24
C GLY A 175 7.42 5.95 -7.72
N VAL A 176 7.59 7.18 -7.23
CA VAL A 176 7.52 7.51 -5.80
C VAL A 176 6.50 8.63 -5.60
N ASP A 177 5.60 8.47 -4.65
CA ASP A 177 4.76 9.56 -4.18
C ASP A 177 4.43 9.44 -2.69
N VAL A 178 3.94 10.55 -2.13
CA VAL A 178 3.53 10.63 -0.73
C VAL A 178 2.05 10.96 -0.67
N ILE A 179 1.36 10.29 0.24
CA ILE A 179 -0.06 10.42 0.45
C ILE A 179 -0.30 10.68 1.93
N THR A 180 -1.19 11.63 2.26
CA THR A 180 -1.45 12.01 3.65
C THR A 180 -2.86 12.53 3.90
N THR A 181 -3.41 12.25 5.09
CA THR A 181 -4.63 12.89 5.61
C THR A 181 -4.34 14.17 6.41
N GLU A 182 -3.08 14.57 6.54
CA GLU A 182 -2.74 15.84 7.21
C GLU A 182 -3.51 16.99 6.53
N PRO A 183 -4.22 17.83 7.30
CA PRO A 183 -4.92 18.98 6.75
C PRO A 183 -3.95 19.97 6.07
N PRO A 184 -4.31 20.54 4.91
CA PRO A 184 -3.50 21.60 4.30
C PRO A 184 -3.41 22.84 5.18
N VAL A 185 -2.22 23.41 5.24
CA VAL A 185 -2.00 24.77 5.72
C VAL A 185 -1.49 25.67 4.58
N GLY A 186 -1.65 26.98 4.74
CA GLY A 186 -1.15 27.96 3.77
C GLY A 186 -1.90 27.95 2.44
N ASP A 187 -1.21 28.42 1.39
CA ASP A 187 -1.77 28.58 0.06
C ASP A 187 -1.85 27.24 -0.71
N ALA A 188 -2.89 27.07 -1.54
CA ALA A 188 -3.09 25.85 -2.30
C ALA A 188 -2.00 25.59 -3.35
N SER A 189 -1.33 26.64 -3.84
CA SER A 189 -0.23 26.57 -4.80
C SER A 189 1.16 26.41 -4.15
N ALA A 190 1.26 26.50 -2.82
CA ALA A 190 2.52 26.30 -2.12
C ALA A 190 3.03 24.85 -2.29
N ALA A 191 4.35 24.65 -2.15
CA ALA A 191 4.96 23.33 -2.27
C ALA A 191 4.38 22.36 -1.23
N PHE A 192 4.45 21.05 -1.52
CA PHE A 192 3.88 20.03 -0.64
C PHE A 192 4.41 20.17 0.79
N LYS A 193 5.73 20.36 0.96
CA LYS A 193 6.35 20.53 2.29
C LYS A 193 5.82 21.71 3.10
N ASP A 194 5.40 22.78 2.43
CA ASP A 194 4.87 23.98 3.09
C ASP A 194 3.41 23.77 3.45
N ARG A 195 2.67 23.04 2.60
CA ARG A 195 1.27 22.67 2.84
C ARG A 195 1.09 21.52 3.83
N ARG A 196 2.13 20.70 4.06
CA ARG A 196 2.11 19.47 4.87
C ARG A 196 3.35 19.38 5.77
N PRO A 197 3.51 20.35 6.69
CA PRO A 197 4.74 20.47 7.49
C PRO A 197 4.97 19.29 8.43
N ALA A 198 3.95 18.53 8.82
CA ALA A 198 4.11 17.34 9.67
C ALA A 198 4.48 16.09 8.85
N THR A 199 3.93 15.93 7.64
CA THR A 199 4.22 14.79 6.76
C THR A 199 5.60 14.89 6.13
N ALA A 200 5.96 16.08 5.64
CA ALA A 200 7.19 16.28 4.86
C ALA A 200 8.49 15.77 5.55
N PRO A 201 8.76 16.06 6.83
CA PRO A 201 9.97 15.56 7.48
C PRO A 201 9.99 14.03 7.67
N LEU A 202 8.84 13.34 7.66
CA LEU A 202 8.77 11.89 7.80
C LEU A 202 9.27 11.14 6.57
N VAL A 203 9.20 11.78 5.39
CA VAL A 203 9.61 11.17 4.11
C VAL A 203 11.11 10.87 4.08
N GLY A 204 11.92 11.68 4.77
CA GLY A 204 13.37 11.48 4.89
C GLY A 204 13.79 10.34 5.83
N GLY A 205 12.85 9.70 6.53
CA GLY A 205 13.14 8.51 7.32
C GLY A 205 13.53 7.31 6.44
N PRO A 206 12.61 6.82 5.59
CA PRO A 206 12.90 5.70 4.69
C PRO A 206 13.68 6.10 3.43
N LEU A 207 13.62 7.36 3.00
CA LEU A 207 14.34 7.85 1.82
C LEU A 207 15.57 8.63 2.20
N VAL A 208 16.58 8.62 1.33
CA VAL A 208 17.69 9.58 1.42
C VAL A 208 17.22 10.98 1.03
N ASP A 209 17.84 12.01 1.63
CA ASP A 209 17.44 13.43 1.48
C ASP A 209 17.25 13.86 0.03
N ALA A 210 18.08 13.36 -0.90
CA ALA A 210 17.97 13.69 -2.31
C ALA A 210 16.60 13.28 -2.90
N ILE A 211 16.14 12.07 -2.60
CA ILE A 211 14.85 11.56 -3.10
C ILE A 211 13.70 12.21 -2.34
N ALA A 212 13.82 12.36 -1.02
CA ALA A 212 12.81 13.04 -0.21
C ALA A 212 12.53 14.45 -0.74
N ASN A 213 13.58 15.23 -1.02
CA ASN A 213 13.45 16.58 -1.57
C ASN A 213 12.82 16.60 -2.97
N MET A 214 13.09 15.63 -3.83
CA MET A 214 12.40 15.54 -5.13
C MET A 214 10.89 15.33 -4.95
N VAL A 215 10.50 14.52 -3.96
CA VAL A 215 9.10 14.15 -3.73
C VAL A 215 8.30 15.27 -3.07
N VAL A 216 8.87 15.96 -2.07
CA VAL A 216 8.14 16.98 -1.28
C VAL A 216 8.43 18.43 -1.71
N GLY A 217 9.41 18.64 -2.59
CA GLY A 217 9.97 19.96 -2.90
C GLY A 217 9.33 20.71 -4.06
N GLU A 218 8.52 20.06 -4.91
CA GLU A 218 7.93 20.75 -6.07
C GLU A 218 6.66 21.53 -5.68
N ALA A 219 6.60 22.77 -6.17
CA ALA A 219 5.37 23.52 -6.35
C ALA A 219 4.84 23.24 -7.77
N MET A 220 3.53 23.06 -7.91
CA MET A 220 2.86 22.93 -9.22
C MET A 220 2.89 24.23 -10.01
#